data_AF-A0A2V6T0Y9-F1
#
_entry.id   AF-A0A2V6T0Y9-F1
#
_cell.length_a   1.000
_cell.length_b   1.000
_cell.length_c   1.000
_cell.angle_alpha   90.00
_cell.angle_beta   90.00
_cell.angle_gamma   90.00
#
_symmetry.space_group_name_H-M   'P 1'
#
loop_
_entity.id
_entity.type
_entity.pdbx_description
1 polymer ?
#
loop_
_entity_poly.entity_id
_entity_poly.type
_entity_poly.pdbx_seq_one_letter_code
_entity_poly.pdbx_strand_id
1 'polypeptide(L)'
;LLGTVYFATAMVDADVVDILDDADARRVLSGLVAEGLAVAEALGVAVEPVDGFDPRSLRGGESESAAARATWDAHRAYWRRGVAARTGIWRDLAIRRRRTEAGPILGALAATAERAGRPVPRVRAMLARYTELEAGTPRDRAHLLALDRAAV
;
A
#
# COMPACT_ATOMS: atom_id res chain seq x y z
N LEU A 1 -6.81 3.97 2.45
CA LEU A 1 -6.11 2.83 3.11
C LEU A 1 -5.78 1.76 2.10
N LEU A 2 -6.75 1.05 1.54
CA LEU A 2 -6.47 0.06 0.49
C LEU A 2 -5.73 0.63 -0.74
N GLY A 3 -5.94 1.90 -1.06
CA GLY A 3 -5.16 2.60 -2.09
C GLY A 3 -3.64 2.56 -1.86
N THR A 4 -3.14 2.63 -0.61
CA THR A 4 -1.69 2.53 -0.35
C THR A 4 -1.15 1.15 -0.69
N VAL A 5 -1.95 0.10 -0.51
CA VAL A 5 -1.62 -1.27 -0.92
C VAL A 5 -1.52 -1.38 -2.45
N TYR A 6 -2.43 -0.74 -3.19
CA TYR A 6 -2.42 -0.76 -4.65
C TYR A 6 -1.23 -0.01 -5.26
N PHE A 7 -0.83 1.10 -4.65
CA PHE A 7 0.41 1.76 -5.03
C PHE A 7 1.63 0.87 -4.70
N ALA A 8 1.72 0.38 -3.47
CA ALA A 8 2.85 -0.44 -3.04
C ALA A 8 3.05 -1.71 -3.89
N THR A 9 1.97 -2.41 -4.25
CA THR A 9 2.02 -3.60 -5.12
C THR A 9 2.50 -3.26 -6.53
N ALA A 10 2.25 -2.06 -7.05
CA ALA A 10 2.73 -1.65 -8.37
C ALA A 10 4.25 -1.39 -8.43
N MET A 11 4.91 -1.29 -7.28
CA MET A 11 6.37 -1.14 -7.17
C MET A 11 7.13 -2.45 -7.44
N VAL A 12 6.41 -3.58 -7.47
CA VAL A 12 6.95 -4.94 -7.63
C VAL A 12 6.50 -5.49 -8.98
N ASP A 13 7.39 -6.19 -9.69
CA ASP A 13 7.07 -6.78 -10.99
C ASP A 13 6.46 -8.19 -10.88
N ALA A 14 5.42 -8.32 -10.06
CA ALA A 14 4.76 -9.60 -9.76
C ALA A 14 3.24 -9.45 -9.72
N ASP A 15 2.54 -10.58 -9.73
CA ASP A 15 1.09 -10.59 -9.57
C ASP A 15 0.73 -10.27 -8.12
N VAL A 16 -0.41 -9.61 -7.90
CA VAL A 16 -0.80 -9.14 -6.57
C VAL A 16 -0.94 -10.30 -5.60
N VAL A 17 -1.45 -11.45 -6.05
CA VAL A 17 -1.58 -12.65 -5.20
C VAL A 17 -0.21 -13.14 -4.72
N ASP A 18 0.81 -13.16 -5.58
CA ASP A 18 2.17 -13.57 -5.22
C ASP A 18 2.79 -12.61 -4.18
N ILE A 19 2.58 -11.30 -4.37
CA ILE A 19 3.02 -10.28 -3.41
C ILE A 19 2.30 -10.48 -2.06
N LEU A 20 1.02 -10.82 -2.09
CA LEU A 20 0.24 -11.05 -0.87
C LEU A 20 0.52 -12.40 -0.21
N ASP A 21 1.10 -13.39 -0.91
CA ASP A 21 1.52 -14.67 -0.34
C ASP A 21 2.87 -14.55 0.41
N ASP A 22 3.65 -13.52 0.10
CA ASP A 22 4.89 -13.16 0.79
C ASP A 22 4.66 -12.45 2.14
N ALA A 23 5.21 -13.02 3.21
CA ALA A 23 5.07 -12.50 4.57
C ALA A 23 5.77 -11.15 4.78
N ASP A 24 6.94 -10.93 4.18
CA ASP A 24 7.66 -9.65 4.34
C ASP A 24 6.91 -8.52 3.62
N ALA A 25 6.35 -8.81 2.45
CA ALA A 25 5.52 -7.87 1.72
C ALA A 25 4.28 -7.51 2.54
N ARG A 26 3.55 -8.50 3.08
CA ARG A 26 2.40 -8.23 3.96
C ARG A 26 2.77 -7.39 5.18
N ARG A 27 3.95 -7.58 5.76
CA ARG A 27 4.44 -6.77 6.88
C ARG A 27 4.57 -5.30 6.49
N VAL A 28 5.21 -4.99 5.35
CA VAL A 28 5.30 -3.62 4.81
C VAL A 28 3.92 -3.04 4.52
N LEU A 29 3.06 -3.81 3.83
CA LEU A 29 1.72 -3.39 3.46
C LEU A 29 0.84 -3.10 4.67
N SER A 30 0.97 -3.89 5.74
CA SER A 30 0.28 -3.67 7.01
C SER A 30 0.73 -2.35 7.66
N GLY A 31 2.04 -2.05 7.63
CA GLY A 31 2.57 -0.77 8.10
C GLY A 31 2.03 0.43 7.32
N LEU A 32 1.91 0.33 6.00
CA LEU A 32 1.30 1.38 5.17
C LEU A 32 -0.19 1.60 5.49
N VAL A 33 -0.92 0.53 5.79
CA VAL A 33 -2.32 0.61 6.20
C VAL A 33 -2.43 1.24 7.58
N ALA A 34 -1.58 0.85 8.52
CA ALA A 34 -1.52 1.42 9.87
C ALA A 34 -1.26 2.93 9.85
N GLU A 35 -0.31 3.40 9.05
CA GLU A 35 -0.01 4.83 8.87
C GLU A 35 -1.24 5.60 8.37
N GLY A 36 -1.90 5.10 7.32
CA GLY A 36 -3.11 5.74 6.82
C GLY A 36 -4.27 5.68 7.83
N LEU A 37 -4.41 4.58 8.57
CA LEU A 37 -5.46 4.40 9.56
C LEU A 37 -5.29 5.40 10.71
N ALA A 38 -4.07 5.59 11.20
CA ALA A 38 -3.76 6.58 12.22
C ALA A 38 -4.14 8.01 11.80
N VAL A 39 -3.98 8.35 10.50
CA VAL A 39 -4.44 9.62 9.95
C VAL A 39 -5.96 9.71 9.94
N ALA A 40 -6.66 8.67 9.48
CA ALA A 40 -8.12 8.63 9.47
C ALA A 40 -8.71 8.79 10.88
N GLU A 41 -8.15 8.07 11.86
CA GLU A 41 -8.56 8.15 13.26
C GLU A 41 -8.33 9.54 13.87
N ALA A 42 -7.20 10.18 13.55
CA ALA A 42 -6.92 11.55 13.99
C ALA A 42 -7.92 12.58 13.46
N LEU A 43 -8.55 12.30 12.32
CA LEU A 43 -9.54 13.15 11.69
C LEU A 43 -10.99 12.75 12.04
N GLY A 44 -11.19 11.72 12.88
CA GLY A 44 -12.52 11.19 13.19
C GLY A 44 -13.23 10.55 11.99
N VAL A 45 -12.48 10.13 10.97
CA VAL A 45 -13.04 9.49 9.77
C VAL A 45 -13.31 8.01 10.07
N ALA A 46 -14.57 7.61 9.96
CA ALA A 46 -14.96 6.21 10.04
C ALA A 46 -14.44 5.44 8.81
N VAL A 47 -13.70 4.37 9.05
CA VAL A 47 -13.20 3.48 7.99
C VAL A 47 -14.10 2.26 7.88
N GLU A 48 -14.43 1.90 6.65
CA GLU A 48 -15.29 0.75 6.34
C GLU A 48 -14.47 -0.39 5.73
N PRO A 49 -14.77 -1.66 6.09
CA PRO A 49 -14.25 -2.81 5.36
C PRO A 49 -14.77 -2.83 3.93
N VAL A 50 -13.92 -3.25 3.00
CA VAL A 50 -14.29 -3.38 1.59
C VAL A 50 -13.88 -4.77 1.12
N ASP A 51 -14.83 -5.55 0.58
CA ASP A 51 -14.57 -6.90 0.07
C ASP A 51 -13.89 -7.84 1.10
N GLY A 52 -14.19 -7.66 2.39
CA GLY A 52 -13.59 -8.41 3.49
C GLY A 52 -12.19 -7.91 3.93
N PHE A 53 -11.61 -6.93 3.23
CA PHE A 53 -10.44 -6.23 3.71
C PHE A 53 -10.82 -5.26 4.84
N ASP A 54 -10.46 -5.60 6.09
CA ASP A 54 -10.70 -4.74 7.25
C ASP A 54 -9.41 -4.04 7.72
N PRO A 55 -9.22 -2.74 7.41
CA PRO A 55 -8.00 -2.03 7.79
C PRO A 55 -7.81 -1.91 9.30
N ARG A 56 -8.88 -2.01 10.11
CA ARG A 56 -8.80 -1.88 11.58
C ARG A 56 -8.05 -3.03 12.22
N SER A 57 -8.03 -4.19 11.57
CA SER A 57 -7.26 -5.36 11.98
C SER A 57 -5.73 -5.16 11.87
N LEU A 58 -5.30 -4.12 11.14
CA LEU A 58 -3.90 -3.81 10.85
C LEU A 58 -3.41 -2.58 11.63
N ARG A 59 -4.12 -2.15 12.67
CA ARG A 59 -3.84 -0.90 13.40
C ARG A 59 -2.43 -0.81 13.99
N GLY A 60 -1.88 -1.91 14.52
CA GLY A 60 -0.50 -1.96 15.04
C GLY A 60 0.55 -2.27 13.96
N GLY A 61 0.14 -2.43 12.70
CA GLY A 61 1.01 -2.80 11.59
C GLY A 61 1.37 -4.30 11.56
N GLU A 62 0.80 -5.13 12.45
CA GLU A 62 1.01 -6.57 12.43
C GLU A 62 0.30 -7.22 11.24
N SER A 63 0.99 -8.12 10.54
CA SER A 63 0.42 -8.86 9.40
C SER A 63 -0.02 -10.29 9.76
N GLU A 64 0.44 -10.83 10.89
CA GLU A 64 0.35 -12.26 11.19
C GLU A 64 -0.62 -12.60 12.34
N SER A 65 -1.27 -11.60 12.95
CA SER A 65 -2.37 -11.84 13.88
C SER A 65 -3.55 -12.52 13.16
N ALA A 66 -4.41 -13.24 13.89
CA ALA A 66 -5.54 -13.95 13.26
C ALA A 66 -6.45 -12.98 12.46
N ALA A 67 -6.71 -11.79 12.98
CA ALA A 67 -7.50 -10.77 12.30
C ALA A 67 -6.78 -10.19 11.07
N ALA A 68 -5.48 -9.94 11.16
CA ALA A 68 -4.69 -9.47 10.03
C ALA A 68 -4.63 -10.51 8.90
N ARG A 69 -4.44 -11.80 9.25
CA ARG A 69 -4.48 -12.92 8.29
C ARG A 69 -5.82 -12.97 7.57
N ALA A 70 -6.94 -12.87 8.29
CA ALA A 70 -8.27 -12.87 7.70
C ALA A 70 -8.46 -11.71 6.69
N THR A 71 -7.97 -10.51 7.02
CA THR A 71 -7.97 -9.36 6.10
C THR A 71 -7.15 -9.62 4.84
N TRP A 72 -5.95 -10.19 4.97
CA TRP A 72 -5.10 -10.52 3.82
C TRP A 72 -5.64 -11.70 3.01
N ASP A 73 -6.25 -12.70 3.64
CA ASP A 73 -6.94 -13.82 2.99
C ASP A 73 -8.12 -13.35 2.15
N ALA A 74 -8.97 -12.48 2.71
CA ALA A 74 -10.06 -11.86 1.97
C ALA A 74 -9.55 -11.08 0.75
N HIS A 75 -8.44 -10.35 0.92
CA HIS A 75 -7.85 -9.60 -0.19
C HIS A 75 -7.23 -10.51 -1.25
N ARG A 76 -6.59 -11.63 -0.88
CA ARG A 76 -6.14 -12.66 -1.83
C ARG A 76 -7.32 -13.26 -2.58
N ALA A 77 -8.39 -13.61 -1.89
CA ALA A 77 -9.61 -14.14 -2.51
C ALA A 77 -10.24 -13.12 -3.49
N TYR A 78 -10.22 -11.83 -3.15
CA TYR A 78 -10.60 -10.74 -4.04
C TYR A 78 -9.78 -10.73 -5.33
N TRP A 79 -8.45 -10.84 -5.24
CA TRP A 79 -7.62 -10.82 -6.44
C TRP A 79 -7.73 -12.10 -7.27
N ARG A 80 -7.88 -13.27 -6.63
CA ARG A 80 -8.03 -14.57 -7.33
C ARG A 80 -9.32 -14.67 -8.15
N ARG A 81 -10.40 -13.96 -7.76
CA ARG A 81 -11.65 -13.93 -8.54
C ARG A 81 -11.62 -12.90 -9.68
N GLY A 82 -10.65 -11.97 -9.65
CA GLY A 82 -10.51 -10.89 -10.62
C GLY A 82 -9.86 -11.37 -11.91
N VAL A 83 -10.14 -10.69 -13.02
CA VAL A 83 -9.50 -10.96 -14.32
C VAL A 83 -8.09 -10.37 -14.38
N ALA A 84 -7.85 -9.26 -13.67
CA ALA A 84 -6.56 -8.61 -13.64
C ALA A 84 -5.69 -9.17 -12.52
N ALA A 85 -4.49 -9.65 -12.85
CA ALA A 85 -3.51 -10.11 -11.87
C ALA A 85 -2.67 -8.97 -11.26
N ARG A 86 -2.62 -7.80 -11.92
CA ARG A 86 -1.83 -6.62 -11.52
C ARG A 86 -2.68 -5.35 -11.54
N THR A 87 -2.31 -4.38 -10.70
CA THR A 87 -3.04 -3.11 -10.58
C THR A 87 -2.99 -2.28 -11.86
N GLY A 88 -3.95 -1.35 -12.02
CA GLY A 88 -3.91 -0.36 -13.10
C GLY A 88 -2.63 0.49 -13.06
N ILE A 89 -2.19 0.86 -11.86
CA ILE A 89 -0.97 1.61 -11.60
C ILE A 89 0.26 0.85 -12.13
N TRP A 90 0.34 -0.46 -11.90
CA TRP A 90 1.42 -1.27 -12.46
C TRP A 90 1.42 -1.22 -14.00
N ARG A 91 0.25 -1.32 -14.65
CA ARG A 91 0.14 -1.22 -16.12
C ARG A 91 0.52 0.17 -16.64
N ASP A 92 0.21 1.21 -15.89
CA ASP A 92 0.61 2.57 -16.23
C ASP A 92 2.14 2.74 -16.23
N LEU A 93 2.82 2.13 -15.26
CA LEU A 93 4.29 2.15 -15.17
C LEU A 93 4.96 1.20 -16.18
N ALA A 94 4.45 -0.03 -16.30
CA ALA A 94 5.13 -1.11 -17.02
C ALA A 94 4.82 -1.14 -18.52
N ILE A 95 3.57 -0.87 -18.89
CA ILE A 95 3.08 -0.99 -20.26
C ILE A 95 3.00 0.40 -20.89
N ARG A 96 2.26 1.31 -20.25
CA ARG A 96 1.94 2.61 -20.84
C ARG A 96 3.05 3.65 -20.64
N ARG A 97 3.95 3.41 -19.68
CA ARG A 97 5.08 4.29 -19.32
C ARG A 97 4.64 5.74 -19.15
N ARG A 98 3.55 5.93 -18.39
CA ARG A 98 2.97 7.25 -18.12
C ARG A 98 2.99 7.58 -16.63
N ARG A 99 2.85 8.87 -16.33
CA ARG A 99 2.61 9.34 -14.96
C ARG A 99 1.34 8.72 -14.37
N THR A 100 1.43 8.39 -13.09
CA THR A 100 0.38 7.81 -12.27
C THR A 100 -0.28 8.90 -11.41
N GLU A 101 -1.35 8.52 -10.73
CA GLU A 101 -2.02 9.33 -9.72
C GLU A 101 -1.33 9.31 -8.34
N ALA A 102 -0.16 8.65 -8.21
CA ALA A 102 0.56 8.52 -6.94
C ALA A 102 0.97 9.88 -6.35
N GLY A 103 1.49 10.79 -7.17
CA GLY A 103 1.89 12.13 -6.73
C GLY A 103 0.75 12.88 -6.03
N PRO A 104 -0.38 13.14 -6.73
CA PRO A 104 -1.53 13.80 -6.12
C PRO A 104 -2.13 13.06 -4.93
N ILE A 105 -2.34 11.73 -5.01
CA ILE A 105 -3.04 10.98 -3.97
C ILE A 105 -2.18 10.77 -2.72
N LEU A 106 -0.93 10.32 -2.88
CA LEU A 106 -0.02 10.12 -1.74
C LEU A 106 0.45 11.45 -1.16
N GLY A 107 0.63 12.48 -2.01
CA GLY A 107 0.94 13.84 -1.58
C GLY A 107 -0.18 14.42 -0.71
N ALA A 108 -1.45 14.26 -1.11
CA ALA A 108 -2.59 14.71 -0.32
C ALA A 108 -2.69 13.95 1.03
N LEU A 109 -2.40 12.65 1.05
CA LEU A 109 -2.33 11.86 2.29
C LEU A 109 -1.20 12.37 3.20
N ALA A 110 0.01 12.59 2.68
CA ALA A 110 1.14 13.07 3.46
C ALA A 110 0.90 14.47 4.05
N ALA A 111 0.36 15.40 3.26
CA ALA A 111 0.02 16.75 3.72
C ALA A 111 -1.12 16.73 4.77
N THR A 112 -2.07 15.82 4.62
CA THR A 112 -3.14 15.64 5.61
C THR A 112 -2.61 15.04 6.92
N ALA A 113 -1.71 14.07 6.83
CA ALA A 113 -1.05 13.48 7.98
C ALA A 113 -0.24 14.50 8.77
N GLU A 114 0.50 15.37 8.07
CA GLU A 114 1.25 16.48 8.66
C GLU A 114 0.35 17.44 9.45
N ARG A 115 -0.76 17.89 8.86
CA ARG A 115 -1.74 18.76 9.55
C ARG A 115 -2.37 18.08 10.77
N ALA A 116 -2.51 16.76 10.74
CA ALA A 116 -3.05 15.96 11.84
C ALA A 116 -2.00 15.55 12.89
N GLY A 117 -0.73 15.95 12.74
CA GLY A 117 0.35 15.55 13.65
C GLY A 117 0.64 14.05 13.64
N ARG A 118 0.37 13.36 12.52
CA ARG A 118 0.57 11.91 12.37
C ARG A 118 1.74 11.62 11.43
N PRO A 119 2.80 10.93 11.91
CA PRO A 119 3.91 10.54 11.04
C PRO A 119 3.46 9.45 10.07
N VAL A 120 3.83 9.61 8.79
CA VAL A 120 3.58 8.62 7.72
C VAL A 120 4.85 8.35 6.90
N PRO A 121 5.93 7.88 7.55
CA PRO A 121 7.22 7.72 6.90
C PRO A 121 7.21 6.76 5.70
N ARG A 122 6.49 5.62 5.78
CA ARG A 122 6.39 4.68 4.65
C ARG A 122 5.64 5.31 3.48
N VAL A 123 4.56 6.07 3.74
CA VAL A 123 3.85 6.79 2.68
C VAL A 123 4.77 7.80 1.99
N ARG A 124 5.58 8.54 2.75
CA ARG A 124 6.55 9.50 2.18
C ARG A 124 7.65 8.80 1.38
N ALA A 125 8.19 7.69 1.88
CA ALA A 125 9.17 6.90 1.16
C ALA A 125 8.59 6.29 -0.13
N MET A 126 7.34 5.84 -0.10
CA MET A 126 6.61 5.35 -1.26
C MET A 126 6.43 6.48 -2.29
N LEU A 127 5.95 7.65 -1.87
CA LEU A 127 5.80 8.83 -2.74
C LEU A 127 7.12 9.22 -3.42
N ALA A 128 8.23 9.25 -2.67
CA ALA A 128 9.55 9.54 -3.24
C ALA A 128 9.94 8.49 -4.30
N ARG A 129 9.74 7.20 -4.01
CA ARG A 129 10.04 6.11 -4.94
C ARG A 129 9.23 6.17 -6.23
N TYR A 130 7.99 6.69 -6.18
CA TYR A 130 7.15 6.84 -7.36
C TYR A 130 7.74 7.79 -8.40
N THR A 131 8.53 8.78 -7.99
CA THR A 131 9.21 9.67 -8.94
C THR A 131 10.23 8.90 -9.80
N GLU A 132 10.96 7.97 -9.19
CA GLU A 132 11.92 7.10 -9.91
C GLU A 132 11.21 6.08 -10.80
N LEU A 133 10.13 5.47 -10.30
CA LEU A 133 9.36 4.48 -11.07
C LEU A 133 8.70 5.11 -12.30
N GLU A 134 8.17 6.33 -12.18
CA GLU A 134 7.61 7.09 -13.30
C GLU A 134 8.68 7.55 -14.30
N ALA A 135 9.93 7.69 -13.85
CA ALA A 135 11.09 7.93 -14.72
C ALA A 135 11.61 6.66 -15.42
N GLY A 136 11.03 5.49 -15.12
CA GLY A 136 11.33 4.23 -15.80
C GLY A 136 12.30 3.30 -15.06
N THR A 137 12.61 3.56 -13.79
CA THR A 137 13.34 2.61 -12.95
C THR A 137 12.59 1.26 -12.91
N PRO A 138 13.29 0.12 -13.03
CA PRO A 138 12.65 -1.20 -12.94
C PRO A 138 11.89 -1.38 -11.63
N ARG A 139 10.79 -2.13 -11.68
CA ARG A 139 10.04 -2.52 -10.48
C ARG A 139 10.78 -3.68 -9.82
N ASP A 140 10.86 -3.67 -8.50
CA ASP A 140 11.62 -4.64 -7.73
C ASP A 140 11.00 -4.81 -6.34
N ARG A 141 10.95 -6.05 -5.85
CA ARG A 141 10.52 -6.37 -4.48
C ARG A 141 11.32 -5.59 -3.43
N ALA A 142 12.61 -5.35 -3.67
CA ALA A 142 13.46 -4.56 -2.79
C ALA A 142 12.95 -3.13 -2.59
N HIS A 143 12.24 -2.54 -3.56
CA HIS A 143 11.62 -1.22 -3.41
C HIS A 143 10.50 -1.22 -2.38
N LEU A 144 9.67 -2.28 -2.37
CA LEU A 144 8.62 -2.45 -1.37
C LEU A 144 9.25 -2.64 0.01
N LEU A 145 10.19 -3.59 0.15
CA LEU A 145 10.83 -3.88 1.44
C LEU A 145 11.62 -2.70 2.01
N ALA A 146 12.16 -1.84 1.15
CA ALA A 146 12.87 -0.64 1.56
C ALA A 146 12.01 0.34 2.37
N LEU A 147 10.68 0.30 2.22
CA LEU A 147 9.78 1.23 2.90
C LEU A 147 9.85 1.10 4.42
N ASP A 148 10.10 -0.10 4.95
CA ASP A 148 10.23 -0.28 6.40
C ASP A 148 11.46 0.38 7.01
N ARG A 149 12.51 0.62 6.22
CA ARG A 149 13.69 1.36 6.71
C ARG A 149 13.38 2.82 7.00
N ALA A 150 12.33 3.37 6.39
CA ALA A 150 11.89 4.73 6.67
C ALA A 150 11.09 4.84 7.99
N ALA A 151 10.65 3.71 8.56
CA ALA A 151 9.80 3.68 9.74
C ALA A 151 10.53 3.95 11.07
N VAL A 152 11.85 4.17 11.01
CA VAL A 152 12.74 4.43 12.15
C VAL A 152 12.94 5.93 12.34
#